data_AF-R5P5T5-F1
#
_entry.id   AF-R5P5T5-F1
#
_cell.length_a   1.000
_cell.length_b   1.000
_cell.length_c   1.000
_cell.angle_alpha   90.00
_cell.angle_beta   90.00
_cell.angle_gamma   90.00
#
_symmetry.space_group_name_H-M   'P 1'
#
loop_
_entity.id
_entity.type
_entity.pdbx_description
1 polymer ?
#
loop_
_entity_poly.entity_id
_entity_poly.type
_entity_poly.pdbx_seq_one_letter_code
_entity_poly.pdbx_strand_id
1 'polypeptide(L)'
;MKKNVLIYTSLILLIIGFIVTYHAVVPKGHIQKNKKAQVYTSEWNGTISSVINQATIVANIDSKQLKSTTNGIFMSDTLTLMIPIRQIRDTFDCSVREYNDDFILIEKGSNKIKLYTQARKCEINGEIREAITNVEELNGTTYVPVDVICQTFGYQYNFDMKLNQASIISDNLEARSIPYKYNYEDEGRVPSVSNQGSLGTCWAFASLTALESSLMPEEPYSFSVDHMSLANSFNLGQESGGDYAMSMAYLLAWQGPVLEKDDPYGDGVTTDGLEAVKHVQEIQIIESKDFETIKKMIFKYGGVQSSFYASSLNSHTGNTKYYNAQTNSYCYIGNQKPNHDIVIIGWDDNYPMENFNADIEGDGAFICRNSWGSDFGNNGDFYISYYDTNIGVHNVVYTRVDDNENYDRIYQTDLCGYVGQLGYGEESAYFANAYTAKEDEKIMAVGFYATGIDTEYSVYICENFQDISSLSKRSEPVMTGKVKNSGFYTVDLDNSVTVKEGQKYAVIIRIKTPNSGRPVAVEYAYNEQTSSVILDDGEGYVSLKGITWENTEEKNGCNVCLKVYTDKLTANQ
;
A
#
# COMPACT_ATOMS: atom_id res chain seq x y z
N MET A 1 5.58 -33.19 61.66
CA MET A 1 4.59 -33.97 60.89
C MET A 1 3.22 -33.30 60.73
N LYS A 2 2.60 -32.68 61.75
CA LYS A 2 1.24 -32.10 61.63
C LYS A 2 1.10 -30.89 60.68
N LYS A 3 2.15 -30.07 60.50
CA LYS A 3 2.11 -28.87 59.63
C LYS A 3 2.09 -29.20 58.13
N ASN A 4 2.80 -30.25 57.71
CA ASN A 4 2.85 -30.66 56.31
C ASN A 4 1.54 -31.34 55.88
N VAL A 5 0.89 -32.09 56.77
CA VAL A 5 -0.40 -32.74 56.48
C VAL A 5 -1.49 -31.70 56.18
N LEU A 6 -1.51 -30.55 56.87
CA LEU A 6 -2.46 -29.46 56.64
C LEU A 6 -2.26 -28.75 55.29
N ILE A 7 -1.00 -28.60 54.87
CA ILE A 7 -0.67 -27.98 53.58
C ILE A 7 -1.08 -28.90 52.43
N TYR A 8 -0.77 -30.20 52.53
CA TYR A 8 -1.17 -31.17 51.49
C TYR A 8 -2.70 -31.34 51.42
N THR A 9 -3.41 -31.32 52.55
CA THR A 9 -4.88 -31.36 52.52
C THR A 9 -5.51 -30.11 51.93
N SER A 10 -4.94 -28.92 52.19
CA SER A 10 -5.40 -27.68 51.57
C SER A 10 -5.14 -27.64 50.06
N LEU A 11 -3.98 -28.15 49.61
CA LEU A 11 -3.65 -28.26 48.18
C LEU A 11 -4.59 -29.24 47.46
N ILE A 12 -4.89 -30.37 48.09
CA ILE A 12 -5.83 -31.37 47.55
C ILE A 12 -7.25 -30.79 47.47
N LEU A 13 -7.69 -30.02 48.46
CA LEU A 13 -9.01 -29.35 48.41
C LEU A 13 -9.07 -28.27 47.33
N LEU A 14 -7.97 -27.55 47.08
CA LEU A 14 -7.86 -26.59 45.98
C LEU A 14 -7.90 -27.27 44.60
N ILE A 15 -7.20 -28.40 44.46
CA ILE A 15 -7.22 -29.21 43.23
C ILE A 15 -8.61 -29.82 43.00
N ILE A 16 -9.26 -30.34 44.06
CA ILE A 16 -10.64 -30.85 43.97
C ILE A 16 -11.59 -29.71 43.63
N GLY A 17 -11.44 -28.53 44.24
CA GLY A 17 -12.21 -27.34 43.92
C GLY A 17 -12.07 -26.95 42.45
N PHE A 18 -10.83 -26.93 41.93
CA PHE A 18 -10.53 -26.65 40.54
C PHE A 18 -11.12 -27.70 39.59
N ILE A 19 -11.05 -28.98 39.94
CA ILE A 19 -11.65 -30.08 39.18
C ILE A 19 -13.19 -29.94 39.15
N VAL A 20 -13.80 -29.60 40.28
CA VAL A 20 -15.26 -29.42 40.39
C VAL A 20 -15.72 -28.20 39.60
N THR A 21 -15.00 -27.07 39.64
CA THR A 21 -15.30 -25.90 38.79
C THR A 21 -15.07 -26.19 37.31
N TYR A 22 -13.99 -26.91 36.95
CA TYR A 22 -13.73 -27.34 35.58
C TYR A 22 -14.85 -28.27 35.06
N HIS A 23 -15.36 -29.18 35.91
CA HIS A 23 -16.48 -30.06 35.56
C HIS A 23 -17.86 -29.37 35.55
N ALA A 24 -17.96 -28.16 36.12
CA ALA A 24 -19.19 -27.37 36.13
C ALA A 24 -19.28 -26.37 34.96
N VAL A 25 -18.13 -25.95 34.40
CA VAL A 25 -18.04 -25.01 33.27
C VAL A 25 -18.00 -25.73 31.92
N VAL A 26 -17.55 -26.99 31.88
CA VAL A 26 -17.52 -27.80 30.66
C VAL A 26 -18.86 -28.55 30.50
N PRO A 27 -19.62 -28.37 29.39
CA PRO A 27 -20.82 -29.14 29.13
C PRO A 27 -20.50 -30.65 29.13
N LYS A 28 -21.31 -31.48 29.78
CA LYS A 28 -21.12 -32.94 29.70
C LYS A 28 -21.74 -33.48 28.42
N GLY A 29 -20.92 -33.63 27.38
CA GLY A 29 -21.30 -34.35 26.17
C GLY A 29 -21.24 -35.87 26.35
N HIS A 30 -22.27 -36.60 25.95
CA HIS A 30 -22.25 -38.06 25.87
C HIS A 30 -21.70 -38.53 24.52
N ILE A 31 -20.49 -39.10 24.51
CA ILE A 31 -19.93 -39.75 23.30
C ILE A 31 -20.45 -41.19 23.23
N GLN A 32 -21.35 -41.49 22.29
CA GLN A 32 -21.73 -42.85 21.93
C GLN A 32 -20.83 -43.40 20.82
N LYS A 33 -20.14 -44.50 21.08
CA LYS A 33 -19.33 -45.22 20.08
C LYS A 33 -20.25 -45.81 19.00
N ASN A 34 -19.97 -45.55 17.72
CA ASN A 34 -20.62 -46.09 16.51
C ASN A 34 -21.85 -45.36 15.92
N LYS A 35 -21.99 -44.03 16.07
CA LYS A 35 -22.84 -43.22 15.15
C LYS A 35 -21.97 -42.21 14.39
N LYS A 36 -22.25 -42.02 13.09
CA LYS A 36 -21.67 -40.93 12.28
C LYS A 36 -21.81 -39.61 13.06
N ALA A 37 -20.73 -38.84 13.15
CA ALA A 37 -20.64 -37.61 13.92
C ALA A 37 -21.90 -36.75 13.74
N GLN A 38 -22.74 -36.71 14.79
CA GLN A 38 -23.87 -35.79 14.86
C GLN A 38 -23.31 -34.44 15.27
N VAL A 39 -23.58 -33.45 14.41
CA VAL A 39 -23.56 -31.99 14.60
C VAL A 39 -23.14 -31.55 16.01
N TYR A 40 -21.95 -30.94 16.11
CA TYR A 40 -21.54 -30.22 17.31
C TYR A 40 -22.61 -29.18 17.64
N THR A 41 -23.16 -29.22 18.86
CA THR A 41 -24.03 -28.14 19.33
C THR A 41 -23.22 -26.85 19.43
N SER A 42 -23.83 -25.70 19.13
CA SER A 42 -23.18 -24.38 19.18
C SER A 42 -22.49 -24.07 20.51
N GLU A 43 -22.87 -24.76 21.58
CA GLU A 43 -22.27 -24.69 22.92
C GLU A 43 -20.77 -24.99 22.97
N TRP A 44 -20.23 -25.76 22.01
CA TRP A 44 -18.80 -26.12 21.99
C TRP A 44 -17.94 -25.24 21.10
N ASN A 45 -18.55 -24.40 20.27
CA ASN A 45 -17.81 -23.67 19.23
C ASN A 45 -16.73 -22.77 19.84
N GLY A 46 -17.01 -22.06 20.94
CA GLY A 46 -16.01 -21.23 21.62
C GLY A 46 -14.82 -22.02 22.20
N THR A 47 -15.03 -23.28 22.60
CA THR A 47 -13.91 -24.14 23.03
C THR A 47 -13.08 -24.58 21.83
N ILE A 48 -13.74 -24.91 20.71
CA ILE A 48 -13.09 -25.34 19.48
C ILE A 48 -12.27 -24.18 18.86
N SER A 49 -12.85 -22.97 18.76
CA SER A 49 -12.17 -21.77 18.27
C SER A 49 -10.96 -21.43 19.12
N SER A 50 -11.10 -21.48 20.46
CA SER A 50 -9.98 -21.26 21.39
C SER A 50 -8.82 -22.23 21.17
N VAL A 51 -9.09 -23.52 20.94
CA VAL A 51 -8.06 -24.51 20.64
C VAL A 51 -7.42 -24.27 19.27
N ILE A 52 -8.21 -23.93 18.25
CA ILE A 52 -7.73 -23.59 16.91
C ILE A 52 -6.77 -22.39 16.94
N ASN A 53 -7.15 -21.34 17.68
CA ASN A 53 -6.40 -20.08 17.77
C ASN A 53 -5.11 -20.19 18.61
N GLN A 54 -4.90 -21.27 19.36
CA GLN A 54 -3.64 -21.51 20.09
C GLN A 54 -2.49 -21.95 19.18
N ALA A 55 -2.80 -22.41 17.96
CA ALA A 55 -1.81 -22.81 16.97
C ALA A 55 -1.87 -21.87 15.75
N THR A 56 -0.80 -21.86 14.95
CA THR A 56 -0.78 -21.10 13.70
C THR A 56 -1.88 -21.60 12.76
N ILE A 57 -2.75 -20.71 12.32
CA ILE A 57 -3.71 -20.96 11.26
C ILE A 57 -3.05 -20.58 9.94
N VAL A 58 -3.19 -21.42 8.93
CA VAL A 58 -2.71 -21.11 7.56
C VAL A 58 -3.90 -21.11 6.61
N ALA A 59 -4.19 -19.98 5.98
CA ALA A 59 -5.19 -19.89 4.93
C ALA A 59 -4.51 -19.79 3.56
N ASN A 60 -4.78 -20.76 2.69
CA ASN A 60 -4.36 -20.74 1.29
C ASN A 60 -5.52 -20.23 0.45
N ILE A 61 -5.36 -19.05 -0.15
CA ILE A 61 -6.35 -18.39 -1.00
C ILE A 61 -5.79 -18.28 -2.42
N ASP A 62 -6.27 -19.14 -3.31
CA ASP A 62 -5.68 -19.36 -4.65
C ASP A 62 -4.14 -19.57 -4.56
N SER A 63 -3.34 -18.63 -5.07
CA SER A 63 -1.87 -18.66 -5.00
C SER A 63 -1.27 -17.92 -3.81
N LYS A 64 -2.10 -17.30 -2.97
CA LYS A 64 -1.68 -16.49 -1.81
C LYS A 64 -1.85 -17.28 -0.51
N GLN A 65 -1.06 -16.91 0.49
CA GLN A 65 -1.13 -17.53 1.81
C GLN A 65 -1.16 -16.46 2.90
N LEU A 66 -2.11 -16.59 3.82
CA LEU A 66 -2.17 -15.82 5.05
C LEU A 66 -1.89 -16.73 6.25
N LYS A 67 -1.22 -16.20 7.27
CA LYS A 67 -0.96 -16.91 8.53
C LYS A 67 -1.43 -16.09 9.72
N SER A 68 -1.90 -16.73 10.78
CA SER A 68 -2.33 -16.01 11.99
C SER A 68 -1.19 -15.24 12.66
N THR A 69 0.05 -15.73 12.56
CA THR A 69 1.24 -15.11 13.19
C THR A 69 1.71 -13.84 12.51
N THR A 70 1.52 -13.71 11.19
CA THR A 70 2.03 -12.58 10.39
C THR A 70 0.91 -11.68 9.88
N ASN A 71 -0.25 -12.25 9.57
CA ASN A 71 -1.37 -11.52 8.98
C ASN A 71 -2.53 -11.32 9.97
N GLY A 72 -2.47 -11.93 11.17
CA GLY A 72 -3.46 -11.72 12.23
C GLY A 72 -4.81 -12.40 12.02
N ILE A 73 -4.95 -13.32 11.06
CA ILE A 73 -6.19 -14.10 10.86
C ILE A 73 -6.51 -14.96 12.09
N PHE A 74 -7.80 -15.19 12.38
CA PHE A 74 -8.22 -16.05 13.48
C PHE A 74 -9.54 -16.76 13.18
N MET A 75 -9.89 -17.75 14.01
CA MET A 75 -11.17 -18.45 13.96
C MET A 75 -12.16 -17.86 14.98
N SER A 76 -13.32 -17.39 14.53
CA SER A 76 -14.37 -16.86 15.41
C SER A 76 -15.04 -17.95 16.25
N ASP A 77 -15.83 -17.54 17.25
CA ASP A 77 -16.66 -18.43 18.06
C ASP A 77 -17.84 -19.03 17.30
N THR A 78 -18.10 -18.59 16.07
CA THR A 78 -19.02 -19.24 15.13
C THR A 78 -18.34 -20.26 14.23
N LEU A 79 -17.03 -20.49 14.41
CA LEU A 79 -16.18 -21.32 13.55
C LEU A 79 -16.07 -20.80 12.11
N THR A 80 -16.07 -19.47 11.95
CA THR A 80 -15.78 -18.79 10.69
C THR A 80 -14.36 -18.21 10.75
N LEU A 81 -13.59 -18.39 9.68
CA LEU A 81 -12.29 -17.73 9.57
C LEU A 81 -12.50 -16.22 9.36
N MET A 82 -11.82 -15.42 10.19
CA MET A 82 -11.86 -13.97 10.20
C MET A 82 -10.57 -13.43 9.60
N ILE A 83 -10.70 -12.53 8.63
CA ILE A 83 -9.57 -11.93 7.91
C ILE A 83 -9.56 -10.42 8.22
N PRO A 84 -8.42 -9.85 8.65
CA PRO A 84 -8.34 -8.42 8.88
C PRO A 84 -8.56 -7.66 7.58
N ILE A 85 -9.30 -6.55 7.66
CA ILE A 85 -9.81 -5.82 6.49
C ILE A 85 -8.71 -5.45 5.48
N ARG A 86 -7.56 -5.00 5.99
CA ARG A 86 -6.37 -4.64 5.20
C ARG A 86 -5.85 -5.78 4.31
N GLN A 87 -6.08 -7.04 4.67
CA GLN A 87 -5.62 -8.20 3.90
C GLN A 87 -6.58 -8.58 2.76
N ILE A 88 -7.85 -8.17 2.84
CA ILE A 88 -8.90 -8.65 1.92
C ILE A 88 -8.68 -8.11 0.51
N ARG A 89 -8.40 -6.81 0.39
CA ARG A 89 -8.24 -6.08 -0.88
C ARG A 89 -7.28 -6.80 -1.81
N ASP A 90 -6.08 -7.09 -1.33
CA ASP A 90 -5.07 -7.76 -2.13
C ASP A 90 -5.29 -9.24 -2.23
N THR A 91 -5.71 -9.92 -1.15
CA THR A 91 -5.93 -11.36 -1.16
C THR A 91 -6.95 -11.76 -2.22
N PHE A 92 -8.10 -11.08 -2.24
CA PHE A 92 -9.23 -11.41 -3.13
C PHE A 92 -9.27 -10.60 -4.41
N ASP A 93 -8.31 -9.71 -4.68
CA ASP A 93 -8.29 -8.81 -5.86
C ASP A 93 -9.64 -8.08 -6.00
N CYS A 94 -9.98 -7.30 -4.98
CA CYS A 94 -11.26 -6.62 -4.81
C CYS A 94 -11.06 -5.23 -4.19
N SER A 95 -12.06 -4.35 -4.31
CA SER A 95 -12.09 -3.10 -3.56
C SER A 95 -12.66 -3.34 -2.17
N VAL A 96 -12.14 -2.63 -1.17
CA VAL A 96 -12.56 -2.72 0.24
C VAL A 96 -12.49 -1.32 0.83
N ARG A 97 -13.60 -0.83 1.36
CA ARG A 97 -13.73 0.51 1.96
C ARG A 97 -14.59 0.52 3.22
N GLU A 98 -14.24 1.35 4.18
CA GLU A 98 -15.00 1.58 5.42
C GLU A 98 -15.72 2.93 5.34
N TYR A 99 -16.99 2.96 5.75
CA TYR A 99 -17.82 4.18 5.74
C TYR A 99 -18.28 4.53 7.15
N ASN A 100 -17.60 5.49 7.78
CA ASN A 100 -18.00 6.13 9.06
C ASN A 100 -18.48 5.16 10.15
N ASP A 101 -17.78 4.02 10.33
CA ASP A 101 -18.15 2.96 11.27
C ASP A 101 -19.57 2.40 11.10
N ASP A 102 -20.23 2.63 9.96
CA ASP A 102 -21.58 2.13 9.66
C ASP A 102 -21.52 0.81 8.88
N PHE A 103 -20.71 0.79 7.82
CA PHE A 103 -20.54 -0.41 7.00
C PHE A 103 -19.20 -0.48 6.29
N ILE A 104 -18.84 -1.70 5.91
CA ILE A 104 -17.73 -2.02 5.00
C ILE A 104 -18.33 -2.35 3.63
N LEU A 105 -17.84 -1.70 2.58
CA LEU A 105 -18.16 -2.02 1.19
C LEU A 105 -17.02 -2.84 0.58
N ILE A 106 -17.35 -4.03 0.08
CA ILE A 106 -16.42 -4.90 -0.64
C ILE A 106 -16.96 -5.14 -2.04
N GLU A 107 -16.16 -4.86 -3.05
CA GLU A 107 -16.58 -4.93 -4.46
C GLU A 107 -15.63 -5.79 -5.28
N LYS A 108 -16.18 -6.68 -6.11
CA LYS A 108 -15.41 -7.49 -7.06
C LYS A 108 -16.21 -7.70 -8.34
N GLY A 109 -15.65 -7.25 -9.46
CA GLY A 109 -16.37 -7.22 -10.73
C GLY A 109 -17.61 -6.35 -10.60
N SER A 110 -18.78 -6.93 -10.87
CA SER A 110 -20.08 -6.27 -10.67
C SER A 110 -20.73 -6.59 -9.32
N ASN A 111 -20.12 -7.42 -8.49
CA ASN A 111 -20.69 -7.82 -7.20
C ASN A 111 -20.28 -6.84 -6.10
N LYS A 112 -21.23 -6.54 -5.21
CA LYS A 112 -21.05 -5.67 -4.04
C LYS A 112 -21.55 -6.36 -2.77
N ILE A 113 -20.76 -6.27 -1.72
CA ILE A 113 -21.11 -6.70 -0.37
C ILE A 113 -21.02 -5.48 0.55
N LYS A 114 -22.12 -5.13 1.19
CA LYS A 114 -22.16 -4.14 2.27
C LYS A 114 -22.30 -4.88 3.59
N LEU A 115 -21.31 -4.82 4.47
CA LEU A 115 -21.33 -5.44 5.80
C LEU A 115 -21.58 -4.36 6.83
N TYR A 116 -22.74 -4.39 7.49
CA TYR A 116 -23.04 -3.44 8.55
C TYR A 116 -22.24 -3.82 9.80
N THR A 117 -21.49 -2.87 10.36
CA THR A 117 -20.60 -3.10 11.51
C THR A 117 -21.39 -3.18 12.82
N GLN A 118 -22.48 -2.41 12.92
CA GLN A 118 -23.31 -2.29 14.14
C GLN A 118 -24.57 -3.17 14.12
N ALA A 119 -24.76 -3.97 13.08
CA ALA A 119 -25.92 -4.84 12.95
C ALA A 119 -25.54 -6.18 12.31
N ARG A 120 -26.21 -7.26 12.72
CA ARG A 120 -26.09 -8.58 12.08
C ARG A 120 -26.80 -8.61 10.72
N LYS A 121 -26.30 -7.81 9.78
CA LYS A 121 -26.89 -7.64 8.45
C LYS A 121 -25.79 -7.46 7.43
N CYS A 122 -26.03 -8.01 6.26
CA CYS A 122 -25.30 -7.66 5.06
C CYS A 122 -26.28 -7.32 3.94
N GLU A 123 -25.81 -6.55 2.97
CA GLU A 123 -26.51 -6.30 1.72
C GLU A 123 -25.64 -6.81 0.58
N ILE A 124 -26.15 -7.79 -0.16
CA ILE A 124 -25.43 -8.41 -1.27
C ILE A 124 -26.16 -8.01 -2.55
N ASN A 125 -25.50 -7.27 -3.43
CA ASN A 125 -26.06 -6.78 -4.69
C ASN A 125 -27.45 -6.10 -4.53
N GLY A 126 -27.63 -5.32 -3.46
CA GLY A 126 -28.88 -4.61 -3.15
C GLY A 126 -29.90 -5.41 -2.32
N GLU A 127 -29.64 -6.68 -2.04
CA GLU A 127 -30.53 -7.51 -1.22
C GLU A 127 -30.04 -7.63 0.23
N ILE A 128 -30.83 -7.11 1.18
CA ILE A 128 -30.52 -7.18 2.61
C ILE A 128 -30.83 -8.57 3.17
N ARG A 129 -29.89 -9.15 3.91
CA ARG A 129 -29.98 -10.47 4.55
C ARG A 129 -29.34 -10.44 5.94
N GLU A 130 -29.69 -11.40 6.80
CA GLU A 130 -29.02 -11.59 8.09
C GLU A 130 -27.63 -12.21 7.84
N ALA A 131 -26.59 -11.62 8.44
CA ALA A 131 -25.23 -12.14 8.29
C ALA A 131 -25.03 -13.41 9.15
N ILE A 132 -24.36 -14.43 8.61
CA ILE A 132 -24.08 -15.67 9.36
C ILE A 132 -23.15 -15.36 10.54
N THR A 133 -22.05 -14.68 10.26
CA THR A 133 -21.08 -14.16 11.24
C THR A 133 -20.97 -12.65 11.05
N ASN A 134 -20.82 -11.91 12.15
CA ASN A 134 -20.66 -10.45 12.11
C ASN A 134 -19.22 -10.07 11.76
N VAL A 135 -19.05 -8.82 11.34
CA VAL A 135 -17.75 -8.15 11.44
C VAL A 135 -17.36 -8.10 12.92
N GLU A 136 -16.07 -8.32 13.22
CA GLU A 136 -15.53 -8.23 14.57
C GLU A 136 -14.44 -7.17 14.63
N GLU A 137 -14.35 -6.43 15.73
CA GLU A 137 -13.30 -5.46 15.99
C GLU A 137 -12.41 -5.97 17.14
N LEU A 138 -11.11 -6.12 16.87
CA LEU A 138 -10.13 -6.57 17.87
C LEU A 138 -8.92 -5.66 17.84
N ASN A 139 -8.61 -5.03 18.97
CA ASN A 139 -7.48 -4.10 19.12
C ASN A 139 -7.44 -3.00 18.04
N GLY A 140 -8.59 -2.42 17.70
CA GLY A 140 -8.71 -1.38 16.66
C GLY A 140 -8.56 -1.90 15.22
N THR A 141 -8.53 -3.23 15.01
CA THR A 141 -8.54 -3.83 13.67
C THR A 141 -9.90 -4.44 13.38
N THR A 142 -10.50 -4.02 12.26
CA THR A 142 -11.74 -4.60 11.72
C THR A 142 -11.46 -5.93 11.02
N TYR A 143 -12.25 -6.95 11.33
CA TYR A 143 -12.16 -8.30 10.78
C TYR A 143 -13.43 -8.70 10.06
N VAL A 144 -13.28 -9.20 8.85
CA VAL A 144 -14.39 -9.63 7.99
C VAL A 144 -14.47 -11.15 7.98
N PRO A 145 -15.67 -11.72 8.13
CA PRO A 145 -15.87 -13.16 8.01
C PRO A 145 -15.69 -13.61 6.56
N VAL A 146 -14.93 -14.69 6.35
CA VAL A 146 -14.59 -15.13 4.98
C VAL A 146 -15.76 -15.75 4.23
N ASP A 147 -16.78 -16.24 4.94
CA ASP A 147 -17.90 -16.97 4.36
C ASP A 147 -18.75 -16.09 3.43
N VAL A 148 -19.02 -14.83 3.80
CA VAL A 148 -19.77 -13.88 2.96
C VAL A 148 -19.02 -13.51 1.68
N ILE A 149 -17.69 -13.40 1.76
CA ILE A 149 -16.82 -13.17 0.61
C ILE A 149 -16.89 -14.39 -0.32
N CYS A 150 -16.68 -15.58 0.24
CA CYS A 150 -16.68 -16.82 -0.54
C CYS A 150 -18.03 -17.08 -1.21
N GLN A 151 -19.13 -16.91 -0.48
CA GLN A 151 -20.48 -17.10 -1.00
C GLN A 151 -20.80 -16.13 -2.14
N THR A 152 -20.41 -14.87 -2.02
CA THR A 152 -20.78 -13.83 -2.98
C THR A 152 -19.88 -13.85 -4.21
N PHE A 153 -18.57 -14.03 -4.00
CA PHE A 153 -17.59 -13.95 -5.09
C PHE A 153 -17.27 -15.32 -5.72
N GLY A 154 -17.92 -16.39 -5.28
CA GLY A 154 -17.79 -17.72 -5.86
C GLY A 154 -16.46 -18.37 -5.51
N TYR A 155 -16.21 -18.56 -4.22
CA TYR A 155 -15.10 -19.37 -3.73
C TYR A 155 -15.60 -20.58 -2.95
N GLN A 156 -14.95 -21.71 -3.17
CA GLN A 156 -15.04 -22.87 -2.29
C GLN A 156 -14.19 -22.65 -1.05
N TYR A 157 -14.80 -22.75 0.13
CA TYR A 157 -14.14 -22.66 1.42
C TYR A 157 -14.20 -24.00 2.17
N ASN A 158 -13.04 -24.48 2.62
CA ASN A 158 -12.93 -25.64 3.50
C ASN A 158 -11.86 -25.41 4.57
N PHE A 159 -12.18 -25.70 5.83
CA PHE A 159 -11.24 -25.64 6.95
C PHE A 159 -10.94 -27.04 7.48
N ASP A 160 -9.68 -27.47 7.40
CA ASP A 160 -9.19 -28.70 8.01
C ASP A 160 -8.72 -28.43 9.45
N MET A 161 -9.57 -28.79 10.42
CA MET A 161 -9.30 -28.62 11.85
C MET A 161 -8.11 -29.44 12.36
N LYS A 162 -7.70 -30.51 11.66
CA LYS A 162 -6.54 -31.31 12.07
C LYS A 162 -5.23 -30.66 11.66
N LEU A 163 -5.22 -30.03 10.50
CA LEU A 163 -4.05 -29.33 9.97
C LEU A 163 -3.98 -27.86 10.41
N ASN A 164 -5.10 -27.33 10.92
CA ASN A 164 -5.29 -25.90 11.19
C ASN A 164 -5.15 -25.05 9.93
N GLN A 165 -5.73 -25.54 8.82
CA GLN A 165 -5.57 -24.92 7.50
C GLN A 165 -6.91 -24.66 6.81
N ALA A 166 -7.04 -23.46 6.23
CA ALA A 166 -8.12 -23.12 5.31
C ALA A 166 -7.64 -23.27 3.85
N SER A 167 -8.51 -23.79 3.00
CA SER A 167 -8.37 -23.78 1.54
C SER A 167 -9.53 -22.97 0.97
N ILE A 168 -9.21 -21.90 0.26
CA ILE A 168 -10.16 -20.99 -0.40
C ILE A 168 -9.78 -20.91 -1.88
N ILE A 169 -10.63 -21.44 -2.75
CA ILE A 169 -10.32 -21.58 -4.18
C ILE A 169 -11.45 -20.97 -4.99
N SER A 170 -11.12 -20.10 -5.94
CA SER A 170 -12.12 -19.53 -6.85
C SER A 170 -12.81 -20.61 -7.69
N ASP A 171 -14.15 -20.57 -7.75
CA ASP A 171 -14.98 -21.43 -8.58
C ASP A 171 -14.95 -21.02 -10.06
N ASN A 172 -14.50 -19.79 -10.36
CA ASN A 172 -14.45 -19.26 -11.70
C ASN A 172 -13.23 -18.36 -11.90
N LEU A 173 -12.16 -18.94 -12.45
CA LEU A 173 -10.93 -18.23 -12.76
C LEU A 173 -11.07 -17.19 -13.89
N GLU A 174 -12.13 -17.29 -14.70
CA GLU A 174 -12.39 -16.38 -15.84
C GLU A 174 -13.28 -15.18 -15.43
N ALA A 175 -13.76 -15.13 -14.18
CA ALA A 175 -14.56 -14.01 -13.72
C ALA A 175 -13.73 -12.72 -13.66
N ARG A 176 -14.22 -11.65 -14.30
CA ARG A 176 -13.53 -10.35 -14.27
C ARG A 176 -13.52 -9.79 -12.85
N SER A 177 -12.36 -9.36 -12.37
CA SER A 177 -12.22 -8.77 -11.02
C SER A 177 -12.65 -7.31 -10.93
N ILE A 178 -12.86 -6.64 -12.08
CA ILE A 178 -13.29 -5.25 -12.20
C ILE A 178 -14.46 -5.13 -13.19
N PRO A 179 -15.35 -4.13 -13.06
CA PRO A 179 -16.47 -3.93 -13.99
C PRO A 179 -16.01 -3.32 -15.33
N TYR A 180 -16.89 -3.30 -16.34
CA TYR A 180 -16.63 -2.64 -17.64
C TYR A 180 -16.63 -1.11 -17.54
N LYS A 181 -17.31 -0.56 -16.54
CA LYS A 181 -17.37 0.86 -16.25
C LYS A 181 -17.25 1.06 -14.75
N TYR A 182 -16.47 2.04 -14.36
CA TYR A 182 -16.27 2.40 -12.97
C TYR A 182 -15.91 3.88 -12.86
N ASN A 183 -16.54 4.59 -11.94
CA ASN A 183 -16.12 5.90 -11.50
C ASN A 183 -16.20 5.89 -9.98
N TYR A 184 -15.07 6.09 -9.28
CA TYR A 184 -15.12 6.06 -7.82
C TYR A 184 -15.86 7.27 -7.21
N GLU A 185 -16.15 8.31 -8.02
CA GLU A 185 -16.99 9.43 -7.59
C GLU A 185 -18.42 8.98 -7.27
N ASP A 186 -18.94 7.99 -8.02
CA ASP A 186 -20.27 7.42 -7.77
C ASP A 186 -20.37 6.79 -6.36
N GLU A 187 -19.22 6.43 -5.78
CA GLU A 187 -19.08 5.86 -4.43
C GLU A 187 -18.59 6.91 -3.41
N GLY A 188 -18.57 8.21 -3.76
CA GLY A 188 -18.16 9.29 -2.86
C GLY A 188 -16.65 9.33 -2.56
N ARG A 189 -15.82 8.68 -3.39
CA ARG A 189 -14.36 8.53 -3.17
C ARG A 189 -13.52 9.56 -3.91
N VAL A 190 -14.07 10.76 -4.08
CA VAL A 190 -13.53 11.78 -4.96
C VAL A 190 -12.99 12.96 -4.15
N PRO A 191 -11.72 13.36 -4.31
CA PRO A 191 -11.25 14.62 -3.76
C PRO A 191 -11.94 15.81 -4.43
N SER A 192 -11.88 16.97 -3.79
CA SER A 192 -12.45 18.21 -4.36
C SER A 192 -11.72 18.61 -5.65
N VAL A 193 -12.43 19.31 -6.53
CA VAL A 193 -11.84 19.81 -7.78
C VAL A 193 -10.87 20.94 -7.48
N SER A 194 -9.64 20.77 -7.94
CA SER A 194 -8.53 21.70 -7.70
C SER A 194 -8.28 22.63 -8.90
N ASN A 195 -7.61 23.77 -8.64
CA ASN A 195 -7.25 24.74 -9.68
C ASN A 195 -5.83 25.27 -9.50
N GLN A 196 -4.94 24.90 -10.41
CA GLN A 196 -3.54 25.30 -10.39
C GLN A 196 -3.29 26.75 -10.85
N GLY A 197 -4.27 27.39 -11.49
CA GLY A 197 -4.11 28.72 -12.07
C GLY A 197 -3.02 28.74 -13.16
N SER A 198 -2.07 29.67 -13.05
CA SER A 198 -0.99 29.85 -14.02
C SER A 198 0.30 29.11 -13.69
N LEU A 199 0.39 28.46 -12.51
CA LEU A 199 1.62 27.83 -12.05
C LEU A 199 1.87 26.48 -12.75
N GLY A 200 3.14 26.08 -12.84
CA GLY A 200 3.62 24.80 -13.38
C GLY A 200 3.50 23.63 -12.41
N THR A 201 2.44 23.55 -11.62
CA THR A 201 2.29 22.65 -10.45
C THR A 201 1.38 21.43 -10.69
N CYS A 202 1.01 21.14 -11.95
CA CYS A 202 0.13 20.01 -12.29
C CYS A 202 0.61 18.65 -11.73
N TRP A 203 1.93 18.43 -11.71
CA TRP A 203 2.55 17.24 -11.15
C TRP A 203 2.20 17.06 -9.66
N ALA A 204 2.28 18.14 -8.88
CA ALA A 204 1.97 18.13 -7.45
C ALA A 204 0.46 17.97 -7.19
N PHE A 205 -0.39 18.64 -7.97
CA PHE A 205 -1.85 18.43 -7.91
C PHE A 205 -2.23 16.99 -8.21
N ALA A 206 -1.69 16.40 -9.29
CA ALA A 206 -2.02 15.04 -9.69
C ALA A 206 -1.55 14.02 -8.65
N SER A 207 -0.33 14.18 -8.13
CA SER A 207 0.19 13.34 -7.05
C SER A 207 -0.64 13.42 -5.77
N LEU A 208 -0.95 14.62 -5.28
CA LEU A 208 -1.72 14.79 -4.05
C LEU A 208 -3.18 14.38 -4.22
N THR A 209 -3.82 14.65 -5.36
CA THR A 209 -5.19 14.19 -5.64
C THR A 209 -5.25 12.65 -5.69
N ALA A 210 -4.25 11.99 -6.29
CA ALA A 210 -4.16 10.53 -6.28
C ALA A 210 -3.95 9.99 -4.85
N LEU A 211 -3.09 10.63 -4.06
CA LEU A 211 -2.87 10.29 -2.65
C LEU A 211 -4.14 10.47 -1.80
N GLU A 212 -4.81 11.62 -1.87
CA GLU A 212 -6.08 11.89 -1.18
C GLU A 212 -7.15 10.86 -1.52
N SER A 213 -7.31 10.55 -2.81
CA SER A 213 -8.29 9.54 -3.24
C SER A 213 -7.98 8.13 -2.71
N SER A 214 -6.72 7.86 -2.32
CA SER A 214 -6.33 6.59 -1.72
C SER A 214 -6.78 6.42 -0.26
N LEU A 215 -7.04 7.54 0.40
CA LEU A 215 -7.53 7.64 1.77
C LEU A 215 -9.06 7.75 1.86
N MET A 216 -9.75 7.87 0.72
CA MET A 216 -11.19 8.04 0.67
C MET A 216 -11.96 6.70 0.59
N PRO A 217 -13.12 6.59 1.27
CA PRO A 217 -13.81 7.64 2.04
C PRO A 217 -13.44 7.69 3.53
N GLU A 218 -12.49 6.87 3.98
CA GLU A 218 -12.14 6.69 5.39
C GLU A 218 -11.62 7.97 6.03
N GLU A 219 -10.72 8.67 5.34
CA GLU A 219 -10.02 9.83 5.85
C GLU A 219 -9.95 10.95 4.79
N PRO A 220 -10.93 11.86 4.76
CA PRO A 220 -10.94 12.97 3.82
C PRO A 220 -9.88 14.01 4.20
N TYR A 221 -8.83 14.09 3.38
CA TYR A 221 -7.78 15.09 3.49
C TYR A 221 -7.78 16.08 2.32
N SER A 222 -7.22 17.26 2.57
CA SER A 222 -6.82 18.22 1.55
C SER A 222 -5.39 18.64 1.85
N PHE A 223 -4.47 18.22 1.00
CA PHE A 223 -3.04 18.41 1.18
C PHE A 223 -2.53 19.63 0.41
N SER A 224 -1.52 20.29 0.98
CA SER A 224 -0.94 21.50 0.40
C SER A 224 -0.07 21.18 -0.81
N VAL A 225 -0.50 21.69 -1.95
CA VAL A 225 0.30 21.70 -3.19
C VAL A 225 1.42 22.74 -3.12
N ASP A 226 1.22 23.84 -2.39
CA ASP A 226 2.25 24.88 -2.23
C ASP A 226 3.44 24.32 -1.49
N HIS A 227 3.22 23.65 -0.35
CA HIS A 227 4.30 23.02 0.42
C HIS A 227 5.06 21.98 -0.41
N MET A 228 4.37 21.10 -1.14
CA MET A 228 5.03 20.13 -2.02
C MET A 228 5.88 20.81 -3.09
N SER A 229 5.42 21.93 -3.65
CA SER A 229 6.11 22.61 -4.76
C SER A 229 7.19 23.60 -4.31
N LEU A 230 7.16 24.11 -3.08
CA LEU A 230 8.10 25.08 -2.52
C LEU A 230 9.09 24.48 -1.50
N ALA A 231 8.66 23.51 -0.71
CA ALA A 231 9.41 22.93 0.42
C ALA A 231 9.93 21.51 0.13
N ASN A 232 10.14 21.17 -1.14
CA ASN A 232 10.80 19.92 -1.54
C ASN A 232 12.32 20.09 -1.69
N SER A 233 13.01 18.96 -1.88
CA SER A 233 14.47 18.92 -1.94
C SER A 233 15.08 19.28 -3.30
N PHE A 234 14.27 19.55 -4.33
CA PHE A 234 14.75 19.91 -5.66
C PHE A 234 14.91 21.41 -5.83
N ASN A 235 15.90 21.82 -6.62
CA ASN A 235 16.14 23.22 -6.94
C ASN A 235 15.34 23.64 -8.19
N LEU A 236 14.01 23.78 -8.03
CA LEU A 236 13.09 24.23 -9.08
C LEU A 236 12.08 25.25 -8.52
N GLY A 237 11.74 26.25 -9.33
CA GLY A 237 10.63 27.15 -9.03
C GLY A 237 9.28 26.56 -9.47
N GLN A 238 8.18 27.02 -8.86
CA GLN A 238 6.82 26.55 -9.16
C GLN A 238 6.40 26.71 -10.63
N GLU A 239 7.03 27.63 -11.37
CA GLU A 239 6.77 27.87 -12.80
C GLU A 239 7.53 26.92 -13.75
N SER A 240 8.50 26.16 -13.24
CA SER A 240 9.40 25.37 -14.07
C SER A 240 8.80 24.04 -14.55
N GLY A 241 7.63 23.66 -14.04
CA GLY A 241 7.12 22.30 -14.21
C GLY A 241 7.83 21.32 -13.28
N GLY A 242 7.33 20.09 -13.23
CA GLY A 242 7.89 19.03 -12.41
C GLY A 242 7.52 17.64 -12.94
N ASP A 243 7.86 16.63 -12.15
CA ASP A 243 7.78 15.20 -12.48
C ASP A 243 7.27 14.44 -11.25
N TYR A 244 6.54 13.34 -11.46
CA TYR A 244 6.13 12.42 -10.41
C TYR A 244 7.29 11.93 -9.53
N ALA A 245 8.51 11.82 -10.06
CA ALA A 245 9.68 11.45 -9.27
C ALA A 245 9.96 12.44 -8.13
N MET A 246 9.65 13.73 -8.34
CA MET A 246 9.78 14.76 -7.31
C MET A 246 8.75 14.57 -6.19
N SER A 247 7.49 14.34 -6.56
CA SER A 247 6.42 14.03 -5.60
C SER A 247 6.75 12.79 -4.78
N MET A 248 7.25 11.74 -5.44
CA MET A 248 7.67 10.51 -4.77
C MET A 248 8.75 10.80 -3.74
N ALA A 249 9.81 11.50 -4.12
CA ALA A 249 10.91 11.82 -3.21
C ALA A 249 10.43 12.65 -2.00
N TYR A 250 9.65 13.70 -2.23
CA TYR A 250 9.08 14.54 -1.16
C TYR A 250 8.22 13.72 -0.16
N LEU A 251 7.32 12.88 -0.67
CA LEU A 251 6.42 12.06 0.16
C LEU A 251 7.18 10.96 0.91
N LEU A 252 8.12 10.28 0.25
CA LEU A 252 8.90 9.17 0.82
C LEU A 252 9.99 9.64 1.78
N ALA A 253 10.41 10.91 1.68
CA ALA A 253 11.31 11.53 2.63
C ALA A 253 10.59 12.08 3.88
N TRP A 254 9.26 11.95 3.94
CA TRP A 254 8.40 12.53 4.98
C TRP A 254 8.56 14.04 5.13
N GLN A 255 8.86 14.74 4.02
CA GLN A 255 8.80 16.21 3.99
C GLN A 255 7.34 16.69 4.01
N GLY A 256 6.40 15.82 3.63
CA GLY A 256 4.97 16.00 3.79
C GLY A 256 4.23 14.68 3.51
N PRO A 257 2.93 14.73 3.18
CA PRO A 257 2.16 15.93 2.88
C PRO A 257 1.80 16.71 4.15
N VAL A 258 1.60 18.02 3.99
CA VAL A 258 1.01 18.91 5.02
C VAL A 258 -0.39 19.31 4.57
N LEU A 259 -1.19 19.94 5.44
CA LEU A 259 -2.58 20.30 5.12
C LEU A 259 -2.66 21.62 4.34
N GLU A 260 -3.56 21.70 3.37
CA GLU A 260 -3.82 22.92 2.58
C GLU A 260 -4.19 24.12 3.46
N LYS A 261 -4.91 23.89 4.56
CA LYS A 261 -5.27 24.96 5.52
C LYS A 261 -4.06 25.56 6.26
N ASP A 262 -2.96 24.83 6.34
CA ASP A 262 -1.76 25.22 7.09
C ASP A 262 -0.70 25.82 6.14
N ASP A 263 -0.75 25.49 4.84
CA ASP A 263 0.06 26.12 3.79
C ASP A 263 -0.77 26.35 2.51
N PRO A 264 -1.52 27.47 2.42
CA PRO A 264 -2.49 27.69 1.35
C PRO A 264 -1.87 27.89 -0.04
N TYR A 265 -2.48 27.30 -1.05
CA TYR A 265 -1.97 27.34 -2.42
C TYR A 265 -1.97 28.75 -3.06
N GLY A 266 -0.87 29.09 -3.72
CA GLY A 266 -0.79 30.22 -4.65
C GLY A 266 -0.53 31.58 -4.01
N ASP A 267 -0.12 31.63 -2.75
CA ASP A 267 0.39 32.86 -2.13
C ASP A 267 1.92 33.05 -2.31
N GLY A 268 2.61 31.98 -2.75
CA GLY A 268 4.01 31.98 -3.14
C GLY A 268 4.98 31.91 -1.94
N VAL A 269 4.50 31.51 -0.77
CA VAL A 269 5.30 31.32 0.44
C VAL A 269 4.95 30.00 1.10
N THR A 270 5.88 29.46 1.88
CA THR A 270 5.62 28.27 2.69
C THR A 270 5.78 28.59 4.17
N THR A 271 5.00 27.93 5.02
CA THR A 271 5.10 28.07 6.47
C THR A 271 6.21 27.17 7.04
N ASP A 272 7.17 27.78 7.75
CA ASP A 272 8.27 27.06 8.37
C ASP A 272 7.80 26.09 9.47
N GLY A 273 8.39 24.88 9.50
CA GLY A 273 8.21 23.92 10.59
C GLY A 273 6.95 23.07 10.52
N LEU A 274 6.27 23.03 9.36
CA LEU A 274 5.22 22.05 9.12
C LEU A 274 5.80 20.63 9.00
N GLU A 275 5.04 19.66 9.50
CA GLU A 275 5.43 18.24 9.51
C GLU A 275 4.40 17.41 8.74
N ALA A 276 4.84 16.26 8.23
CA ALA A 276 3.97 15.34 7.51
C ALA A 276 2.80 14.86 8.39
N VAL A 277 1.58 14.95 7.86
CA VAL A 277 0.37 14.46 8.56
C VAL A 277 0.04 13.01 8.24
N LYS A 278 0.68 12.45 7.20
CA LYS A 278 0.61 11.04 6.79
C LYS A 278 1.99 10.61 6.29
N HIS A 279 2.30 9.33 6.44
CA HIS A 279 3.55 8.75 5.95
C HIS A 279 3.26 7.83 4.77
N VAL A 280 3.70 8.23 3.57
CA VAL A 280 3.63 7.37 2.38
C VAL A 280 4.69 6.29 2.49
N GLN A 281 4.30 5.04 2.35
CA GLN A 281 5.16 3.86 2.56
C GLN A 281 5.25 2.93 1.35
N GLU A 282 4.32 3.05 0.40
CA GLU A 282 4.38 2.30 -0.84
C GLU A 282 3.80 3.11 -1.98
N ILE A 283 4.59 3.21 -3.04
CA ILE A 283 4.21 3.83 -4.30
C ILE A 283 4.54 2.85 -5.41
N GLN A 284 3.57 2.47 -6.22
CA GLN A 284 3.82 1.60 -7.38
C GLN A 284 3.75 2.39 -8.68
N ILE A 285 4.67 2.07 -9.59
CA ILE A 285 4.72 2.59 -10.95
C ILE A 285 4.26 1.48 -11.89
N ILE A 286 3.14 1.71 -12.57
CA ILE A 286 2.51 0.71 -13.46
C ILE A 286 3.08 0.81 -14.87
N GLU A 287 3.35 -0.35 -15.47
CA GLU A 287 3.92 -0.44 -16.81
C GLU A 287 3.11 0.34 -17.85
N SER A 288 3.83 0.90 -18.82
CA SER A 288 3.26 1.71 -19.89
C SER A 288 2.16 0.94 -20.64
N LYS A 289 0.99 1.58 -20.75
CA LYS A 289 -0.21 1.09 -21.43
C LYS A 289 -0.79 -0.21 -20.86
N ASP A 290 -0.41 -0.64 -19.66
CA ASP A 290 -1.10 -1.74 -18.97
C ASP A 290 -2.44 -1.25 -18.38
N PHE A 291 -3.42 -1.03 -19.26
CA PHE A 291 -4.72 -0.50 -18.90
C PHE A 291 -5.48 -1.39 -17.92
N GLU A 292 -5.34 -2.71 -17.99
CA GLU A 292 -6.01 -3.58 -17.05
C GLU A 292 -5.41 -3.46 -15.65
N THR A 293 -4.09 -3.34 -15.49
CA THR A 293 -3.50 -3.07 -14.18
C THR A 293 -3.84 -1.66 -13.69
N ILE A 294 -3.84 -0.64 -14.56
CA ILE A 294 -4.26 0.74 -14.19
C ILE A 294 -5.69 0.72 -13.63
N LYS A 295 -6.65 0.09 -14.33
CA LYS A 295 -8.04 -0.04 -13.86
C LYS A 295 -8.13 -0.78 -12.53
N LYS A 296 -7.36 -1.86 -12.34
CA LYS A 296 -7.30 -2.59 -11.07
C LYS A 296 -6.77 -1.71 -9.92
N MET A 297 -5.76 -0.89 -10.18
CA MET A 297 -5.22 0.04 -9.20
C MET A 297 -6.25 1.12 -8.82
N ILE A 298 -6.96 1.67 -9.80
CA ILE A 298 -8.07 2.61 -9.58
C ILE A 298 -9.15 2.00 -8.68
N PHE A 299 -9.56 0.78 -9.02
CA PHE A 299 -10.60 0.08 -8.29
C PHE A 299 -10.21 -0.20 -6.83
N LYS A 300 -8.99 -0.70 -6.62
CA LYS A 300 -8.51 -1.17 -5.32
C LYS A 300 -8.02 -0.05 -4.41
N TYR A 301 -7.24 0.87 -4.94
CA TYR A 301 -6.45 1.80 -4.15
C TYR A 301 -6.93 3.23 -4.29
N GLY A 302 -7.25 3.70 -5.49
CA GLY A 302 -7.64 5.09 -5.71
C GLY A 302 -7.04 5.59 -7.01
N GLY A 303 -7.11 6.91 -7.23
CA GLY A 303 -6.67 7.55 -8.46
C GLY A 303 -5.24 7.18 -8.86
N VAL A 304 -5.03 7.05 -10.17
CA VAL A 304 -3.70 6.82 -10.75
C VAL A 304 -3.26 8.11 -11.42
N GLN A 305 -2.16 8.72 -10.95
CA GLN A 305 -1.55 9.84 -11.65
C GLN A 305 -1.08 9.37 -13.02
N SER A 306 -1.43 10.13 -14.06
CA SER A 306 -0.95 9.90 -15.42
C SER A 306 -0.76 11.19 -16.17
N SER A 307 -0.04 11.13 -17.28
CA SER A 307 0.33 12.30 -18.07
C SER A 307 -0.28 12.25 -19.45
N PHE A 308 -0.62 13.42 -20.00
CA PHE A 308 -1.02 13.53 -21.40
C PHE A 308 -0.45 14.79 -22.04
N TYR A 309 -0.56 14.87 -23.37
CA TYR A 309 -0.24 16.09 -24.09
C TYR A 309 -1.47 16.98 -24.07
N ALA A 310 -1.48 18.01 -23.22
CA ALA A 310 -2.43 19.11 -23.25
C ALA A 310 -2.06 20.08 -24.38
N SER A 311 -2.53 19.80 -25.60
CA SER A 311 -2.49 20.78 -26.70
C SER A 311 -3.22 22.04 -26.28
N SER A 312 -2.81 23.25 -26.71
CA SER A 312 -3.39 24.57 -26.35
C SER A 312 -4.87 24.57 -25.96
N LEU A 313 -5.18 24.15 -24.73
CA LEU A 313 -6.50 24.19 -24.10
C LEU A 313 -6.71 25.59 -23.51
N ASN A 314 -6.25 26.60 -24.26
CA ASN A 314 -6.17 28.00 -23.84
C ASN A 314 -7.55 28.62 -23.63
N SER A 315 -8.61 27.97 -24.10
CA SER A 315 -9.98 28.28 -23.72
C SER A 315 -10.49 27.16 -22.84
N HIS A 316 -10.61 27.43 -21.54
CA HIS A 316 -11.26 26.58 -20.54
C HIS A 316 -12.75 26.25 -20.86
N THR A 317 -13.22 26.57 -22.07
CA THR A 317 -14.63 26.65 -22.46
C THR A 317 -14.90 26.29 -23.93
N GLY A 318 -13.92 25.77 -24.69
CA GLY A 318 -14.00 25.69 -26.16
C GLY A 318 -13.60 24.34 -26.76
N ASN A 319 -14.32 23.93 -27.80
CA ASN A 319 -13.96 22.80 -28.65
C ASN A 319 -12.60 23.07 -29.33
N THR A 320 -11.68 22.12 -29.27
CA THR A 320 -10.37 22.22 -29.93
C THR A 320 -10.20 21.09 -30.95
N LYS A 321 -9.04 21.05 -31.62
CA LYS A 321 -8.69 19.95 -32.53
C LYS A 321 -8.78 18.58 -31.85
N TYR A 322 -8.42 18.49 -30.57
CA TYR A 322 -8.28 17.24 -29.85
C TYR A 322 -9.31 17.08 -28.72
N TYR A 323 -10.00 18.15 -28.34
CA TYR A 323 -10.99 18.17 -27.26
C TYR A 323 -12.39 18.50 -27.78
N ASN A 324 -13.34 17.59 -27.54
CA ASN A 324 -14.75 17.80 -27.75
C ASN A 324 -15.43 18.32 -26.48
N ALA A 325 -15.79 19.61 -26.47
CA ALA A 325 -16.42 20.25 -25.32
C ALA A 325 -17.90 19.88 -25.12
N GLN A 326 -18.57 19.25 -26.10
CA GLN A 326 -19.96 18.81 -25.92
C GLN A 326 -20.05 17.53 -25.09
N THR A 327 -19.03 16.70 -25.20
CA THR A 327 -18.94 15.37 -24.57
C THR A 327 -17.78 15.28 -23.59
N ASN A 328 -17.06 16.38 -23.36
CA ASN A 328 -15.89 16.47 -22.50
C ASN A 328 -14.85 15.39 -22.79
N SER A 329 -14.53 15.16 -24.07
CA SER A 329 -13.68 14.04 -24.49
C SER A 329 -12.45 14.49 -25.27
N TYR A 330 -11.31 13.92 -24.93
CA TYR A 330 -10.00 14.24 -25.47
C TYR A 330 -9.35 13.03 -26.14
N CYS A 331 -8.73 13.25 -27.29
CA CYS A 331 -7.84 12.26 -27.90
C CYS A 331 -6.76 12.95 -28.73
N TYR A 332 -5.49 12.71 -28.38
CA TYR A 332 -4.34 13.10 -29.16
C TYR A 332 -3.61 11.89 -29.74
N ILE A 333 -3.50 11.86 -31.08
CA ILE A 333 -2.69 10.88 -31.81
C ILE A 333 -1.56 11.62 -32.53
N GLY A 334 -0.33 11.43 -32.07
CA GLY A 334 0.86 12.04 -32.67
C GLY A 334 2.11 11.95 -31.80
N ASN A 335 3.16 12.70 -32.16
CA ASN A 335 4.50 12.54 -31.58
C ASN A 335 4.83 13.55 -30.47
N GLN A 336 3.88 14.38 -30.03
CA GLN A 336 4.11 15.31 -28.93
C GLN A 336 4.17 14.54 -27.61
N LYS A 337 5.19 14.87 -26.82
CA LYS A 337 5.40 14.35 -25.47
C LYS A 337 4.34 14.90 -24.51
N PRO A 338 4.06 14.22 -23.39
CA PRO A 338 3.18 14.78 -22.39
C PRO A 338 3.77 16.08 -21.82
N ASN A 339 2.88 16.98 -21.42
CA ASN A 339 3.22 18.28 -20.82
C ASN A 339 2.27 18.67 -19.68
N HIS A 340 1.37 17.76 -19.28
CA HIS A 340 0.39 18.00 -18.23
C HIS A 340 0.02 16.68 -17.53
N ASP A 341 -0.12 16.73 -16.21
CA ASP A 341 -0.48 15.59 -15.37
C ASP A 341 -1.93 15.71 -14.89
N ILE A 342 -2.58 14.55 -14.80
CA ILE A 342 -3.96 14.37 -14.34
C ILE A 342 -4.06 13.13 -13.44
N VAL A 343 -5.23 12.91 -12.86
CA VAL A 343 -5.54 11.66 -12.16
C VAL A 343 -6.58 10.89 -12.94
N ILE A 344 -6.30 9.63 -13.27
CA ILE A 344 -7.30 8.70 -13.78
C ILE A 344 -8.13 8.21 -12.59
N ILE A 345 -9.43 8.48 -12.63
CA ILE A 345 -10.37 8.23 -11.53
C ILE A 345 -11.34 7.07 -11.81
N GLY A 346 -11.35 6.62 -13.05
CA GLY A 346 -12.33 5.68 -13.53
C GLY A 346 -12.13 5.35 -15.01
N TRP A 347 -13.03 4.54 -15.54
CA TRP A 347 -13.03 4.15 -16.93
C TRP A 347 -14.44 3.78 -17.40
N ASP A 348 -14.64 3.79 -18.71
CA ASP A 348 -15.81 3.26 -19.38
C ASP A 348 -15.36 2.57 -20.66
N ASP A 349 -15.34 1.23 -20.65
CA ASP A 349 -14.91 0.40 -21.78
C ASP A 349 -15.79 0.56 -23.02
N ASN A 350 -17.00 1.11 -22.87
CA ASN A 350 -17.95 1.32 -23.96
C ASN A 350 -18.21 2.82 -24.22
N TYR A 351 -17.31 3.71 -23.79
CA TYR A 351 -17.45 5.14 -24.09
C TYR A 351 -17.37 5.36 -25.61
N PRO A 352 -18.41 5.91 -26.26
CA PRO A 352 -18.52 5.94 -27.72
C PRO A 352 -17.36 6.68 -28.38
N MET A 353 -16.74 6.04 -29.38
CA MET A 353 -15.65 6.65 -30.15
C MET A 353 -16.07 7.93 -30.88
N GLU A 354 -17.34 8.07 -31.24
CA GLU A 354 -17.89 9.23 -31.94
C GLU A 354 -17.90 10.50 -31.07
N ASN A 355 -17.69 10.36 -29.75
CA ASN A 355 -17.53 11.51 -28.87
C ASN A 355 -16.18 12.20 -29.06
N PHE A 356 -15.16 11.57 -29.67
CA PHE A 356 -13.84 12.16 -29.85
C PHE A 356 -13.71 12.92 -31.17
N ASN A 357 -12.91 14.00 -31.17
CA ASN A 357 -12.52 14.72 -32.39
C ASN A 357 -11.36 13.99 -33.14
N ALA A 358 -11.34 12.66 -33.12
CA ALA A 358 -10.29 11.84 -33.69
C ALA A 358 -10.90 10.62 -34.41
N ASP A 359 -10.26 10.20 -35.50
CA ASP A 359 -10.57 8.96 -36.20
C ASP A 359 -9.86 7.80 -35.47
N ILE A 360 -10.61 7.08 -34.62
CA ILE A 360 -10.09 6.01 -33.75
C ILE A 360 -10.82 4.69 -34.01
N GLU A 361 -10.17 3.58 -33.66
CA GLU A 361 -10.61 2.25 -34.10
C GLU A 361 -11.71 1.62 -33.22
N GLY A 362 -12.00 2.19 -32.05
CA GLY A 362 -12.99 1.62 -31.15
C GLY A 362 -13.32 2.48 -29.93
N ASP A 363 -14.36 2.04 -29.22
CA ASP A 363 -14.84 2.65 -27.99
C ASP A 363 -13.84 2.49 -26.84
N GLY A 364 -14.04 3.29 -25.80
CA GLY A 364 -13.35 3.14 -24.53
C GLY A 364 -12.56 4.38 -24.13
N ALA A 365 -12.71 4.75 -22.86
CA ALA A 365 -12.07 5.92 -22.31
C ALA A 365 -11.75 5.75 -20.84
N PHE A 366 -10.67 6.40 -20.43
CA PHE A 366 -10.45 6.75 -19.03
C PHE A 366 -11.27 7.98 -18.66
N ILE A 367 -11.74 8.01 -17.42
CA ILE A 367 -12.31 9.20 -16.78
C ILE A 367 -11.17 9.82 -16.00
N CYS A 368 -10.88 11.09 -16.26
CA CYS A 368 -9.72 11.79 -15.73
C CYS A 368 -10.16 13.07 -15.01
N ARG A 369 -9.56 13.33 -13.84
CA ARG A 369 -9.68 14.60 -13.13
C ARG A 369 -8.51 15.51 -13.45
N ASN A 370 -8.85 16.75 -13.77
CA ASN A 370 -7.91 17.81 -14.05
C ASN A 370 -7.75 18.78 -12.87
N SER A 371 -6.74 19.64 -12.96
CA SER A 371 -6.41 20.69 -11.99
C SER A 371 -6.66 22.10 -12.55
N TRP A 372 -7.68 22.28 -13.40
CA TRP A 372 -8.03 23.58 -14.02
C TRP A 372 -9.35 24.17 -13.51
N GLY A 373 -9.80 23.72 -12.33
CA GLY A 373 -11.05 24.16 -11.71
C GLY A 373 -12.31 23.50 -12.27
N SER A 374 -13.42 23.73 -11.59
CA SER A 374 -14.73 23.13 -11.87
C SER A 374 -15.37 23.56 -13.18
N ASP A 375 -14.93 24.69 -13.75
CA ASP A 375 -15.48 25.20 -15.01
C ASP A 375 -14.99 24.42 -16.23
N PHE A 376 -13.91 23.64 -16.09
CA PHE A 376 -13.42 22.76 -17.14
C PHE A 376 -14.21 21.45 -17.19
N GLY A 377 -14.57 21.00 -18.39
CA GLY A 377 -15.19 19.70 -18.60
C GLY A 377 -16.50 19.51 -17.84
N ASN A 378 -16.65 18.36 -17.19
CA ASN A 378 -17.75 18.05 -16.29
C ASN A 378 -17.26 18.20 -14.84
N ASN A 379 -17.32 19.42 -14.30
CA ASN A 379 -16.85 19.70 -12.94
C ASN A 379 -15.38 19.28 -12.72
N GLY A 380 -14.48 19.72 -13.62
CA GLY A 380 -13.06 19.36 -13.60
C GLY A 380 -12.71 18.02 -14.26
N ASP A 381 -13.72 17.20 -14.58
CA ASP A 381 -13.51 15.86 -15.14
C ASP A 381 -13.76 15.79 -16.65
N PHE A 382 -13.07 14.85 -17.30
CA PHE A 382 -13.18 14.64 -18.74
C PHE A 382 -12.74 13.23 -19.12
N TYR A 383 -13.12 12.81 -20.32
CA TYR A 383 -12.76 11.52 -20.89
C TYR A 383 -11.47 11.64 -21.71
N ILE A 384 -10.56 10.68 -21.55
CA ILE A 384 -9.42 10.51 -22.46
C ILE A 384 -9.53 9.14 -23.12
N SER A 385 -9.52 9.10 -24.45
CA SER A 385 -9.61 7.84 -25.21
C SER A 385 -8.45 6.91 -24.85
N TYR A 386 -8.71 5.60 -24.80
CA TYR A 386 -7.65 4.58 -24.72
C TYR A 386 -6.62 4.66 -25.87
N TYR A 387 -7.02 5.26 -27.00
CA TYR A 387 -6.18 5.47 -28.18
C TYR A 387 -5.32 6.74 -28.12
N ASP A 388 -5.45 7.57 -27.08
CA ASP A 388 -4.55 8.71 -26.88
C ASP A 388 -3.09 8.23 -26.74
N THR A 389 -2.15 8.94 -27.36
CA THR A 389 -0.75 8.52 -27.42
C THR A 389 -0.10 8.44 -26.04
N ASN A 390 -0.44 9.36 -25.14
CA ASN A 390 0.31 9.58 -23.91
C ASN A 390 -0.38 9.01 -22.66
N ILE A 391 -1.72 8.95 -22.63
CA ILE A 391 -2.45 8.47 -21.44
C ILE A 391 -2.02 7.05 -21.07
N GLY A 392 -1.78 6.80 -19.79
CA GLY A 392 -1.40 5.47 -19.34
C GLY A 392 0.07 5.10 -19.63
N VAL A 393 0.93 6.01 -20.10
CA VAL A 393 2.37 5.74 -20.31
C VAL A 393 3.17 5.88 -19.02
N HIS A 394 2.88 6.91 -18.24
CA HIS A 394 3.45 7.14 -16.90
C HIS A 394 2.30 7.01 -15.91
N ASN A 395 2.44 6.13 -14.91
CA ASN A 395 1.36 5.75 -14.02
C ASN A 395 1.88 5.58 -12.60
N VAL A 396 1.42 6.41 -11.67
CA VAL A 396 1.83 6.36 -10.28
C VAL A 396 0.61 6.15 -9.38
N VAL A 397 0.69 5.18 -8.48
CA VAL A 397 -0.35 4.88 -7.50
C VAL A 397 0.23 4.77 -6.10
N TYR A 398 -0.49 5.33 -5.12
CA TYR A 398 -0.17 5.27 -3.70
C TYR A 398 -0.93 4.10 -3.08
N THR A 399 -0.22 3.04 -2.70
CA THR A 399 -0.83 1.76 -2.27
C THR A 399 -0.73 1.51 -0.78
N ARG A 400 0.19 2.20 -0.09
CA ARG A 400 0.30 2.20 1.38
C ARG A 400 0.59 3.61 1.87
N VAL A 401 -0.35 4.13 2.66
CA VAL A 401 -0.28 5.41 3.35
C VAL A 401 -0.65 5.13 4.79
N ASP A 402 0.29 5.37 5.68
CA ASP A 402 0.15 5.09 7.11
C ASP A 402 -0.02 6.42 7.88
N ASP A 403 -0.46 6.32 9.14
CA ASP A 403 -0.44 7.44 10.07
C ASP A 403 0.99 7.95 10.32
N ASN A 404 1.11 9.23 10.71
CA ASN A 404 2.40 9.84 11.01
C ASN A 404 3.02 9.37 12.34
N GLU A 405 2.34 8.48 13.08
CA GLU A 405 2.83 7.82 14.29
C GLU A 405 3.32 6.38 14.01
N ASN A 406 3.37 5.94 12.75
CA ASN A 406 3.71 4.56 12.39
C ASN A 406 5.14 4.12 12.72
N TYR A 407 6.10 5.06 12.73
CA TYR A 407 7.43 4.86 13.28
C TYR A 407 7.96 6.15 13.90
N ASP A 408 8.79 6.02 14.94
CA ASP A 408 9.37 7.19 15.63
C ASP A 408 10.45 7.92 14.82
N ARG A 409 11.10 7.22 13.87
CA ARG A 409 12.24 7.78 13.12
C ARG A 409 12.46 7.13 11.77
N ILE A 410 12.90 7.95 10.83
CA ILE A 410 13.45 7.57 9.52
C ILE A 410 14.94 7.91 9.46
N TYR A 411 15.75 6.95 9.01
CA TYR A 411 17.14 7.15 8.61
C TYR A 411 17.23 7.07 7.08
N GLN A 412 17.75 8.12 6.45
CA GLN A 412 17.80 8.29 5.00
C GLN A 412 18.86 9.32 4.63
N THR A 413 19.33 9.26 3.39
CA THR A 413 20.31 10.20 2.80
C THR A 413 19.99 10.43 1.32
N ASP A 414 18.72 10.27 0.93
CA ASP A 414 18.25 10.30 -0.47
C ASP A 414 17.02 11.20 -0.63
N LEU A 415 17.17 12.50 -0.34
CA LEU A 415 16.05 13.44 -0.26
C LEU A 415 15.42 13.81 -1.62
N CYS A 416 16.19 13.77 -2.71
CA CYS A 416 15.71 13.79 -4.10
C CYS A 416 15.37 12.37 -4.61
N GLY A 417 15.58 11.33 -3.80
CA GLY A 417 15.18 9.96 -4.11
C GLY A 417 15.80 9.38 -5.38
N TYR A 418 14.96 8.70 -6.17
CA TYR A 418 15.41 7.89 -7.30
C TYR A 418 15.72 8.74 -8.55
N VAL A 419 16.97 9.22 -8.64
CA VAL A 419 17.48 10.02 -9.77
C VAL A 419 18.21 9.16 -10.82
N GLY A 420 18.77 8.02 -10.41
CA GLY A 420 19.42 7.09 -11.34
C GLY A 420 19.65 5.70 -10.78
N GLN A 421 20.45 4.92 -11.51
CA GLN A 421 20.65 3.51 -11.25
C GLN A 421 22.13 3.11 -11.23
N LEU A 422 22.50 2.24 -10.30
CA LEU A 422 23.77 1.54 -10.23
C LEU A 422 23.61 0.03 -10.42
N GLY A 423 24.69 -0.59 -10.89
CA GLY A 423 24.85 -2.03 -10.95
C GLY A 423 25.99 -2.45 -11.86
N TYR A 424 26.06 -3.74 -12.14
CA TYR A 424 27.23 -4.39 -12.72
C TYR A 424 26.96 -5.06 -14.08
N GLY A 425 25.87 -4.67 -14.75
CA GLY A 425 25.40 -5.35 -15.97
C GLY A 425 24.74 -6.70 -15.69
N GLU A 426 24.29 -6.92 -14.46
CA GLU A 426 23.68 -8.15 -13.97
C GLU A 426 22.34 -7.82 -13.31
N GLU A 427 21.38 -8.74 -13.40
CA GLU A 427 20.04 -8.58 -12.81
C GLU A 427 20.04 -8.44 -11.29
N SER A 428 21.11 -8.88 -10.64
CA SER A 428 21.25 -8.82 -9.19
C SER A 428 22.45 -8.03 -8.73
N ALA A 429 22.26 -7.27 -7.66
CA ALA A 429 23.32 -6.61 -6.91
C ALA A 429 22.98 -6.60 -5.42
N TYR A 430 23.98 -6.26 -4.62
CA TYR A 430 23.82 -5.92 -3.22
C TYR A 430 24.12 -4.43 -3.06
N PHE A 431 23.35 -3.78 -2.19
CA PHE A 431 23.63 -2.43 -1.73
C PHE A 431 23.39 -2.35 -0.23
N ALA A 432 24.02 -1.37 0.40
CA ALA A 432 23.93 -1.18 1.84
C ALA A 432 24.09 0.31 2.18
N ASN A 433 23.58 0.71 3.33
CA ASN A 433 23.90 2.00 3.94
C ASN A 433 24.15 1.78 5.42
N ALA A 434 25.13 2.49 5.98
CA ALA A 434 25.43 2.45 7.40
C ALA A 434 24.81 3.65 8.12
N TYR A 435 24.29 3.39 9.31
CA TYR A 435 23.60 4.38 10.15
C TYR A 435 24.10 4.32 11.57
N THR A 436 23.96 5.44 12.28
CA THR A 436 24.23 5.52 13.72
C THR A 436 22.93 5.79 14.45
N ALA A 437 22.52 4.85 15.31
CA ALA A 437 21.30 4.98 16.10
C ALA A 437 21.35 6.23 16.98
N LYS A 438 20.26 7.00 16.99
CA LYS A 438 20.12 8.25 17.75
C LYS A 438 19.65 8.01 19.17
N GLU A 439 18.94 6.91 19.40
CA GLU A 439 18.43 6.48 20.69
C GLU A 439 18.53 4.95 20.78
N ASP A 440 18.18 4.39 21.93
CA ASP A 440 17.90 2.96 22.04
C ASP A 440 16.64 2.63 21.21
N GLU A 441 16.80 1.89 20.13
CA GLU A 441 15.78 1.75 19.08
C GLU A 441 15.63 0.30 18.60
N LYS A 442 14.46 -0.01 18.03
CA LYS A 442 14.15 -1.22 17.28
C LYS A 442 14.07 -0.88 15.80
N ILE A 443 14.78 -1.63 14.96
CA ILE A 443 14.63 -1.57 13.50
C ILE A 443 13.35 -2.29 13.12
N MET A 444 12.40 -1.55 12.56
CA MET A 444 11.04 -2.01 12.30
C MET A 444 10.78 -2.30 10.83
N ALA A 445 11.30 -1.46 9.94
CA ALA A 445 11.11 -1.63 8.50
C ALA A 445 12.29 -1.08 7.69
N VAL A 446 12.36 -1.50 6.42
CA VAL A 446 13.34 -1.00 5.44
C VAL A 446 12.62 -0.59 4.16
N GLY A 447 13.00 0.58 3.63
CA GLY A 447 12.42 1.15 2.41
C GLY A 447 13.42 1.16 1.27
N PHE A 448 13.02 0.70 0.08
CA PHE A 448 13.86 0.71 -1.11
C PHE A 448 13.04 0.78 -2.40
N TYR A 449 13.69 1.14 -3.50
CA TYR A 449 13.07 1.13 -4.82
C TYR A 449 13.24 -0.21 -5.54
N ALA A 450 12.15 -0.74 -6.09
CA ALA A 450 12.20 -1.75 -7.13
C ALA A 450 12.25 -1.04 -8.49
N THR A 451 13.35 -1.20 -9.23
CA THR A 451 13.57 -0.48 -10.49
C THR A 451 12.86 -1.10 -11.70
N GLY A 452 12.06 -2.16 -11.48
CA GLY A 452 11.36 -2.90 -12.53
C GLY A 452 10.43 -3.96 -11.95
N ILE A 453 9.64 -4.60 -12.82
CA ILE A 453 8.68 -5.62 -12.44
C ILE A 453 9.34 -6.87 -11.86
N ASP A 454 8.56 -7.63 -11.09
CA ASP A 454 8.95 -8.94 -10.55
C ASP A 454 10.27 -8.93 -9.75
N THR A 455 10.55 -7.82 -9.08
CA THR A 455 11.78 -7.63 -8.29
C THR A 455 11.75 -8.49 -7.04
N GLU A 456 12.77 -9.33 -6.87
CA GLU A 456 13.02 -10.11 -5.66
C GLU A 456 13.99 -9.37 -4.74
N TYR A 457 13.82 -9.51 -3.43
CA TYR A 457 14.70 -8.90 -2.45
C TYR A 457 15.02 -9.83 -1.28
N SER A 458 16.15 -9.55 -0.62
CA SER A 458 16.53 -10.15 0.66
C SER A 458 17.18 -9.09 1.54
N VAL A 459 16.67 -8.93 2.75
CA VAL A 459 17.11 -7.94 3.74
C VAL A 459 18.05 -8.60 4.74
N TYR A 460 19.16 -7.96 5.05
CA TYR A 460 20.09 -8.37 6.10
C TYR A 460 20.41 -7.17 7.00
N ILE A 461 20.67 -7.43 8.28
CA ILE A 461 21.06 -6.41 9.24
C ILE A 461 22.45 -6.76 9.78
N CYS A 462 23.37 -5.81 9.69
CA CYS A 462 24.70 -5.86 10.31
C CYS A 462 24.67 -4.98 11.57
N GLU A 463 24.37 -5.58 12.72
CA GLU A 463 24.20 -4.85 13.99
C GLU A 463 25.46 -4.11 14.45
N ASN A 464 26.64 -4.70 14.22
CA ASN A 464 27.91 -4.17 14.69
C ASN A 464 28.78 -3.76 13.49
N PHE A 465 28.37 -2.71 12.79
CA PHE A 465 29.13 -2.18 11.67
C PHE A 465 30.34 -1.39 12.17
N GLN A 466 31.54 -1.86 11.87
CA GLN A 466 32.80 -1.18 12.24
C GLN A 466 33.45 -0.52 11.02
N ASP A 467 33.48 -1.25 9.91
CA ASP A 467 34.04 -0.86 8.63
C ASP A 467 33.44 -1.70 7.51
N ILE A 468 33.82 -1.39 6.27
CA ILE A 468 33.37 -2.08 5.04
C ILE A 468 33.53 -3.61 5.08
N SER A 469 34.48 -4.16 5.83
CA SER A 469 34.66 -5.61 5.96
C SER A 469 33.51 -6.28 6.72
N SER A 470 32.79 -5.53 7.57
CA SER A 470 31.63 -5.99 8.33
C SER A 470 30.49 -6.44 7.40
N LEU A 471 30.32 -5.77 6.26
CA LEU A 471 29.27 -6.07 5.28
C LEU A 471 29.39 -7.46 4.67
N SER A 472 30.60 -8.04 4.64
CA SER A 472 30.83 -9.39 4.11
C SER A 472 30.45 -10.52 5.08
N LYS A 473 30.27 -10.21 6.37
CA LYS A 473 29.97 -11.17 7.45
C LYS A 473 28.47 -11.22 7.71
N ARG A 474 27.69 -11.68 6.72
CA ARG A 474 26.22 -11.74 6.82
C ARG A 474 25.72 -13.05 7.42
N SER A 475 24.65 -12.97 8.20
CA SER A 475 23.80 -14.11 8.57
C SER A 475 22.79 -14.43 7.45
N GLU A 476 21.87 -15.35 7.74
CA GLU A 476 20.64 -15.52 6.94
C GLU A 476 19.86 -14.20 6.86
N PRO A 477 19.11 -13.96 5.77
CA PRO A 477 18.30 -12.76 5.63
C PRO A 477 17.21 -12.72 6.71
N VAL A 478 16.97 -11.54 7.26
CA VAL A 478 15.89 -11.30 8.22
C VAL A 478 14.52 -11.26 7.54
N MET A 479 14.50 -10.95 6.24
CA MET A 479 13.30 -10.95 5.42
C MET A 479 13.65 -11.23 3.95
N THR A 480 12.76 -11.93 3.24
CA THR A 480 12.84 -12.09 1.79
C THR A 480 11.46 -11.90 1.18
N GLY A 481 11.41 -11.46 -0.07
CA GLY A 481 10.12 -11.27 -0.74
C GLY A 481 10.27 -10.96 -2.22
N LYS A 482 9.13 -10.71 -2.83
CA LYS A 482 9.02 -10.33 -4.25
C LYS A 482 7.92 -9.29 -4.39
N VAL A 483 8.19 -8.24 -5.14
CA VAL A 483 7.23 -7.20 -5.51
C VAL A 483 6.96 -7.25 -7.00
N LYS A 484 5.71 -7.02 -7.39
CA LYS A 484 5.26 -7.23 -8.77
C LYS A 484 5.63 -6.05 -9.68
N ASN A 485 5.43 -4.83 -9.23
CA ASN A 485 5.59 -3.62 -10.04
C ASN A 485 6.90 -2.90 -9.68
N SER A 486 7.34 -1.99 -10.54
CA SER A 486 8.33 -0.98 -10.15
C SER A 486 7.74 -0.03 -9.12
N GLY A 487 8.59 0.68 -8.37
CA GLY A 487 8.14 1.66 -7.38
C GLY A 487 9.00 1.68 -6.13
N PHE A 488 8.47 2.25 -5.05
CA PHE A 488 9.06 2.23 -3.73
C PHE A 488 8.25 1.34 -2.79
N TYR A 489 8.95 0.56 -1.97
CA TYR A 489 8.35 -0.40 -1.06
C TYR A 489 9.01 -0.29 0.32
N THR A 490 8.18 -0.14 1.35
CA THR A 490 8.55 -0.36 2.75
C THR A 490 8.19 -1.77 3.19
N VAL A 491 9.20 -2.51 3.65
CA VAL A 491 9.07 -3.89 4.11
C VAL A 491 9.19 -3.92 5.63
N ASP A 492 8.09 -4.27 6.30
CA ASP A 492 8.05 -4.54 7.74
C ASP A 492 8.84 -5.82 8.06
N LEU A 493 9.62 -5.77 9.13
CA LEU A 493 10.44 -6.89 9.57
C LEU A 493 9.69 -7.74 10.61
N ASP A 494 9.58 -9.04 10.35
CA ASP A 494 8.92 -9.99 11.27
C ASP A 494 9.59 -10.03 12.66
N ASN A 495 10.90 -9.79 12.72
CA ASN A 495 11.67 -9.76 13.96
C ASN A 495 12.46 -8.45 14.03
N SER A 496 12.08 -7.59 14.98
CA SER A 496 12.79 -6.33 15.21
C SER A 496 14.21 -6.59 15.73
N VAL A 497 15.19 -5.88 15.19
CA VAL A 497 16.57 -5.88 15.70
C VAL A 497 16.80 -4.65 16.56
N THR A 498 17.34 -4.83 17.77
CA THR A 498 17.61 -3.71 18.68
C THR A 498 19.00 -3.13 18.46
N VAL A 499 19.08 -1.81 18.43
CA VAL A 499 20.35 -1.05 18.38
C VAL A 499 20.38 -0.06 19.54
N LYS A 500 21.55 0.16 20.12
CA LYS A 500 21.76 1.11 21.22
C LYS A 500 22.08 2.50 20.71
N GLU A 501 21.77 3.52 21.50
CA GLU A 501 22.19 4.89 21.20
C GLU A 501 23.69 4.95 20.86
N GLY A 502 24.03 5.58 19.73
CA GLY A 502 25.39 5.69 19.22
C GLY A 502 25.97 4.42 18.59
N GLN A 503 25.25 3.29 18.62
CA GLN A 503 25.64 2.07 17.92
C GLN A 503 25.53 2.28 16.42
N LYS A 504 26.59 1.93 15.71
CA LYS A 504 26.64 1.94 14.26
C LYS A 504 26.25 0.56 13.71
N TYR A 505 25.28 0.56 12.82
CA TYR A 505 24.75 -0.63 12.15
C TYR A 505 24.65 -0.38 10.64
N ALA A 506 24.49 -1.43 9.85
CA ALA A 506 24.21 -1.30 8.43
C ALA A 506 23.04 -2.19 8.01
N VAL A 507 22.22 -1.69 7.11
CA VAL A 507 21.19 -2.48 6.43
C VAL A 507 21.69 -2.82 5.04
N ILE A 508 21.52 -4.09 4.66
CA ILE A 508 21.99 -4.62 3.38
C ILE A 508 20.78 -5.19 2.64
N ILE A 509 20.61 -4.81 1.39
CA ILE A 509 19.62 -5.38 0.49
C ILE A 509 20.35 -6.13 -0.62
N ARG A 510 20.02 -7.41 -0.79
CA ARG A 510 20.21 -8.08 -2.07
C ARG A 510 18.97 -7.83 -2.90
N ILE A 511 19.12 -7.23 -4.07
CA ILE A 511 18.03 -6.99 -5.01
C ILE A 511 18.28 -7.78 -6.29
N LYS A 512 17.21 -8.30 -6.88
CA LYS A 512 17.24 -8.91 -8.21
C LYS A 512 16.03 -8.43 -9.01
N THR A 513 16.29 -7.67 -10.06
CA THR A 513 15.26 -7.16 -10.97
C THR A 513 15.48 -7.79 -12.35
N PRO A 514 14.56 -8.63 -12.83
CA PRO A 514 14.63 -9.22 -14.16
C PRO A 514 14.89 -8.18 -15.24
N ASN A 515 15.77 -8.50 -16.19
CA ASN A 515 16.16 -7.66 -17.32
C ASN A 515 16.79 -6.28 -16.98
N SER A 516 17.11 -5.99 -15.72
CA SER A 516 17.82 -4.75 -15.34
C SER A 516 19.31 -5.01 -15.14
N GLY A 517 20.18 -4.37 -15.93
CA GLY A 517 21.63 -4.42 -15.66
C GLY A 517 22.09 -3.53 -14.50
N ARG A 518 21.19 -2.71 -13.95
CA ARG A 518 21.45 -1.72 -12.90
C ARG A 518 20.27 -1.66 -11.92
N PRO A 519 20.13 -2.67 -11.03
CA PRO A 519 18.93 -2.80 -10.20
C PRO A 519 18.93 -1.92 -8.94
N VAL A 520 19.97 -1.14 -8.66
CA VAL A 520 20.08 -0.32 -7.44
C VAL A 520 19.71 1.12 -7.75
N ALA A 521 18.66 1.66 -7.12
CA ALA A 521 18.32 3.07 -7.21
C ALA A 521 19.29 3.93 -6.40
N VAL A 522 19.67 5.08 -6.96
CA VAL A 522 20.57 6.05 -6.35
C VAL A 522 20.11 7.50 -6.57
N GLU A 523 20.54 8.36 -5.66
CA GLU A 523 20.45 9.81 -5.75
C GLU A 523 21.84 10.37 -6.12
N TYR A 524 21.88 11.36 -7.03
CA TYR A 524 23.11 12.08 -7.36
C TYR A 524 22.80 13.43 -8.01
N ALA A 525 23.76 14.37 -7.93
CA ALA A 525 23.67 15.65 -8.61
C ALA A 525 23.90 15.48 -10.13
N TYR A 526 22.81 15.43 -10.89
CA TYR A 526 22.84 15.25 -12.35
C TYR A 526 22.77 16.57 -13.11
N ASN A 527 21.91 17.49 -12.66
CA ASN A 527 21.59 18.74 -13.33
C ASN A 527 21.25 19.84 -12.31
N GLU A 528 20.80 21.00 -12.77
CA GLU A 528 20.42 22.12 -11.88
C GLU A 528 19.30 21.74 -10.90
N GLN A 529 18.31 20.96 -11.34
CA GLN A 529 17.20 20.51 -10.50
C GLN A 529 17.64 19.64 -9.31
N THR A 530 18.70 18.83 -9.46
CA THR A 530 19.27 17.99 -8.39
C THR A 530 20.57 18.54 -7.82
N SER A 531 20.86 19.83 -8.01
CA SER A 531 22.08 20.47 -7.52
C SER A 531 22.16 20.61 -6.00
N SER A 532 21.03 20.44 -5.30
CA SER A 532 20.87 20.43 -3.85
C SER A 532 21.24 19.11 -3.18
N VAL A 533 21.51 18.05 -3.96
CA VAL A 533 21.90 16.73 -3.41
C VAL A 533 23.16 16.87 -2.57
N ILE A 534 23.11 16.31 -1.37
CA ILE A 534 24.24 16.21 -0.43
C ILE A 534 24.81 14.80 -0.58
N LEU A 535 26.13 14.66 -0.72
CA LEU A 535 26.79 13.37 -0.94
C LEU A 535 27.77 12.98 0.18
N ASP A 536 27.91 13.82 1.21
CA ASP A 536 28.77 13.58 2.37
C ASP A 536 27.98 13.27 3.65
N ASP A 537 26.66 13.09 3.53
CA ASP A 537 25.73 12.66 4.59
C ASP A 537 25.50 11.14 4.61
N GLY A 538 25.80 10.46 3.50
CA GLY A 538 25.72 9.01 3.30
C GLY A 538 26.93 8.19 3.73
N GLU A 539 26.71 6.89 3.94
CA GLU A 539 27.76 5.88 4.05
C GLU A 539 27.31 4.61 3.30
N GLY A 540 27.04 4.81 2.01
CA GLY A 540 26.51 3.83 1.09
C GLY A 540 27.57 2.91 0.51
N TYR A 541 27.15 1.70 0.19
CA TYR A 541 28.00 0.70 -0.44
C TYR A 541 27.25 -0.13 -1.47
N VAL A 542 27.97 -0.61 -2.48
CA VAL A 542 27.45 -1.49 -3.52
C VAL A 542 28.40 -2.67 -3.75
N SER A 543 27.84 -3.82 -4.14
CA SER A 543 28.60 -5.05 -4.39
C SER A 543 27.85 -5.98 -5.35
N LEU A 544 28.56 -6.61 -6.29
CA LEU A 544 27.95 -7.60 -7.17
C LEU A 544 27.52 -8.89 -6.43
N LYS A 545 28.38 -9.38 -5.52
CA LYS A 545 28.19 -10.67 -4.83
C LYS A 545 28.04 -10.55 -3.31
N GLY A 546 28.07 -9.32 -2.79
CA GLY A 546 28.12 -9.06 -1.36
C GLY A 546 29.41 -9.56 -0.72
N ILE A 547 30.54 -9.56 -1.42
CA ILE A 547 31.83 -10.03 -0.86
C ILE A 547 32.80 -8.86 -0.83
N THR A 548 33.06 -8.28 -2.01
CA THR A 548 33.84 -7.06 -2.16
C THR A 548 32.88 -5.90 -2.35
N TRP A 549 33.06 -4.85 -1.54
CA TRP A 549 32.18 -3.69 -1.50
C TRP A 549 32.94 -2.44 -1.92
N GLU A 550 32.21 -1.51 -2.52
CA GLU A 550 32.69 -0.21 -2.96
C GLU A 550 31.83 0.85 -2.28
N ASN A 551 32.45 1.89 -1.71
CA ASN A 551 31.70 3.03 -1.17
C ASN A 551 31.14 3.86 -2.34
N THR A 552 29.84 4.10 -2.33
CA THR A 552 29.13 4.70 -3.47
C THR A 552 29.41 6.20 -3.61
N GLU A 553 29.56 6.91 -2.50
CA GLU A 553 29.83 8.34 -2.47
C GLU A 553 31.23 8.62 -3.06
N GLU A 554 32.25 7.87 -2.63
CA GLU A 554 33.63 8.01 -3.09
C GLU A 554 33.85 7.51 -4.53
N LYS A 555 33.24 6.37 -4.89
CA LYS A 555 33.52 5.71 -6.19
C LYS A 555 32.59 6.16 -7.30
N ASN A 556 31.35 6.48 -6.96
CA ASN A 556 30.29 6.75 -7.92
C ASN A 556 29.71 8.17 -7.80
N GLY A 557 29.96 8.89 -6.71
CA GLY A 557 29.42 10.23 -6.49
C GLY A 557 27.90 10.22 -6.32
N CYS A 558 27.37 9.24 -5.58
CA CYS A 558 25.94 9.06 -5.37
C CYS A 558 25.63 8.42 -4.01
N ASN A 559 24.46 8.72 -3.47
CA ASN A 559 23.88 8.05 -2.31
C ASN A 559 22.98 6.89 -2.77
N VAL A 560 23.00 5.77 -2.05
CA VAL A 560 22.04 4.68 -2.29
C VAL A 560 20.66 5.05 -1.74
N CYS A 561 19.60 4.76 -2.50
CA CYS A 561 18.23 4.99 -2.03
C CYS A 561 17.78 3.83 -1.13
N LEU A 562 18.14 3.91 0.15
CA LEU A 562 17.79 2.96 1.19
C LEU A 562 17.33 3.72 2.42
N LYS A 563 16.13 3.42 2.93
CA LYS A 563 15.56 4.04 4.12
C LYS A 563 15.42 3.00 5.24
N VAL A 564 15.60 3.41 6.49
CA VAL A 564 15.39 2.54 7.67
C VAL A 564 14.44 3.23 8.63
N TYR A 565 13.41 2.50 9.05
CA TYR A 565 12.38 3.00 9.97
C TYR A 565 12.53 2.31 11.32
N THR A 566 12.47 3.08 12.41
CA THR A 566 12.75 2.58 13.76
C THR A 566 11.79 3.13 14.80
N ASP A 567 11.53 2.33 15.84
CA ASP A 567 10.80 2.73 17.03
C ASP A 567 11.73 2.84 18.24
N LYS A 568 11.44 3.79 19.13
CA LYS A 568 12.16 3.95 20.39
C LYS A 568 11.85 2.80 21.34
N LEU A 569 12.87 2.33 22.04
CA LEU A 569 12.70 1.44 23.17
C LEU A 569 12.14 2.21 24.37
N THR A 570 10.86 2.05 24.68
CA THR A 570 10.30 2.56 25.93
C THR A 570 10.75 1.69 27.11
N ALA A 571 10.99 2.31 28.26
CA ALA A 571 11.63 1.69 29.44
C ALA A 571 10.90 0.48 30.08
N ASN A 572 9.76 0.04 29.52
CA ASN A 572 8.94 -1.07 29.99
C ASN A 572 8.80 -2.23 28.99
N GLN A 573 9.56 -2.25 27.88
CA GLN A 573 9.54 -3.33 26.89
C GLN A 573 10.79 -4.22 26.92
#